data_AF-A0A1Q7YC19-F1
#
_entry.id   AF-A0A1Q7YC19-F1
#
_cell.length_a   1.000
_cell.length_b   1.000
_cell.length_c   1.000
_cell.angle_alpha   90.00
_cell.angle_beta   90.00
_cell.angle_gamma   90.00
#
_symmetry.space_group_name_H-M   'P 1'
#
loop_
_entity.id
_entity.type
_entity.pdbx_description
1 polymer ?
#
loop_
_entity_poly.entity_id
_entity_poly.type
_entity_poly.pdbx_seq_one_letter_code
_entity_poly.pdbx_strand_id
1 'polypeptide(L)'
;MPNSGIQPLPPPVTTTIPENLVGGYPQSLENLTANRYNNFRVGVQLNLPLRNRTAEAQYGRSLVEGERIATQRQQLEQLIQLDVRNALQIVRTAESRLRAAAAARQASEEQYASEQRKFDAGQSTIFLVLERQTQLTTARGLELRAQTDLNKAIADLQRATGNALEANHVVVRVR
;
A
#
# COMPACT_ATOMS: atom_id res chain seq x y z
N MET A 1 36.61 86.85 25.57
CA MET A 1 38.00 86.74 26.09
C MET A 1 38.01 85.73 27.20
N PRO A 2 39.01 84.85 27.38
CA PRO A 2 40.10 84.37 26.50
C PRO A 2 39.95 82.82 26.33
N ASN A 3 40.80 82.00 25.72
CA ASN A 3 42.03 82.10 24.97
C ASN A 3 42.06 80.93 23.97
N SER A 4 42.64 81.18 22.81
CA SER A 4 42.78 80.27 21.66
C SER A 4 43.78 79.12 21.90
N GLY A 5 43.53 77.98 21.26
CA GLY A 5 44.49 76.88 21.16
C GLY A 5 43.95 75.74 20.29
N ILE A 6 44.14 75.84 18.98
CA ILE A 6 43.82 74.77 18.02
C ILE A 6 44.76 73.60 18.28
N GLN A 7 44.22 72.41 18.57
CA GLN A 7 45.05 71.22 18.80
C GLN A 7 45.70 70.77 17.48
N PRO A 8 47.02 70.51 17.45
CA PRO A 8 47.70 70.03 16.26
C PRO A 8 47.22 68.63 15.85
N LEU A 9 47.12 68.40 14.55
CA LEU A 9 46.74 67.12 13.94
C LEU A 9 47.66 65.99 14.45
N PRO A 10 47.12 64.81 14.80
CA PRO A 10 47.93 63.68 15.23
C PRO A 10 48.86 63.21 14.10
N PRO A 11 50.11 62.85 14.39
CA PRO A 11 51.06 62.35 13.39
C PRO A 11 50.56 61.02 12.78
N PRO A 12 50.96 60.68 11.54
CA PRO A 12 50.53 59.45 10.88
C PRO A 12 51.00 58.23 11.68
N VAL A 13 50.07 57.29 11.90
CA VAL A 13 50.32 55.99 12.52
C VAL A 13 51.42 55.25 11.76
N THR A 14 52.57 55.07 12.40
CA THR A 14 53.63 54.20 11.91
C THR A 14 53.12 52.76 11.98
N THR A 15 52.86 52.13 10.83
CA THR A 15 52.57 50.69 10.78
C THR A 15 53.84 49.93 11.12
N THR A 16 54.03 49.60 12.40
CA THR A 16 55.08 48.68 12.82
C THR A 16 54.71 47.28 12.32
N ILE A 17 55.27 46.90 11.17
CA ILE A 17 55.29 45.50 10.76
C ILE A 17 56.04 44.75 11.88
N PRO A 18 55.42 43.75 12.53
CA PRO A 18 56.06 43.07 13.66
C PRO A 18 57.37 42.42 13.21
N GLU A 19 58.41 42.53 14.03
CA GLU A 19 59.78 42.05 13.76
C GLU A 19 59.86 40.55 13.44
N ASN A 20 58.80 39.78 13.65
CA ASN A 20 58.73 38.35 13.33
C ASN A 20 58.41 38.04 11.86
N LEU A 21 58.09 39.04 11.04
CA LEU A 21 57.92 38.88 9.58
C LEU A 21 59.15 39.32 8.77
N VAL A 22 60.20 39.82 9.44
CA VAL A 22 61.48 40.15 8.81
C VAL A 22 62.48 39.04 9.13
N GLY A 23 62.46 37.98 8.33
CA GLY A 23 63.36 36.82 8.46
C GLY A 23 63.06 35.78 7.39
N GLY A 24 64.10 35.30 6.69
CA GLY A 24 63.95 34.39 5.56
C GLY A 24 63.44 32.99 5.91
N TYR A 25 63.35 32.14 4.88
CA TYR A 25 62.86 30.74 4.89
C TYR A 25 63.16 29.90 6.16
N PRO A 26 64.36 29.94 6.79
CA PRO A 26 64.61 29.17 8.02
C PRO A 26 63.78 29.62 9.24
N GLN A 27 63.42 30.90 9.37
CA GLN A 27 62.68 31.44 10.53
C GLN A 27 61.17 31.14 10.43
N SER A 28 60.64 31.00 9.22
CA SER A 28 59.26 30.57 8.98
C SER A 28 59.04 29.10 9.32
N LEU A 29 60.05 28.24 9.11
CA LEU A 29 59.99 26.83 9.53
C LEU A 29 60.00 26.72 11.06
N GLU A 30 60.81 27.53 11.74
CA GLU A 30 60.88 27.56 13.20
C GLU A 30 59.54 28.02 13.81
N ASN A 31 58.87 29.01 13.20
CA ASN A 31 57.54 29.46 13.60
C ASN A 31 56.42 28.42 13.38
N LEU A 32 56.55 27.53 12.40
CA LEU A 32 55.64 26.39 12.21
C LEU A 32 55.89 25.27 13.23
N THR A 33 57.16 25.00 13.57
CA THR A 33 57.52 24.03 14.62
C THR A 33 57.21 24.53 16.05
N ALA A 34 57.10 25.85 16.23
CA ALA A 34 56.76 26.46 17.52
C ALA A 34 55.29 26.29 17.94
N ASN A 35 54.47 25.54 17.18
CA ASN A 35 53.10 25.14 17.54
C ASN A 35 52.23 26.31 18.07
N ARG A 36 52.42 27.52 17.52
CA ARG A 36 51.88 28.78 18.07
C ARG A 36 50.52 29.20 17.51
N TYR A 37 49.82 28.29 16.84
CA TYR A 37 48.40 28.43 16.47
C TYR A 37 47.55 27.31 17.06
N ASN A 38 47.71 27.01 18.35
CA ASN A 38 46.78 26.15 19.06
C ASN A 38 45.46 26.89 19.33
N ASN A 39 44.60 27.00 18.32
CA ASN A 39 43.24 27.49 18.48
C ASN A 39 42.33 26.34 18.95
N PHE A 40 42.36 26.05 20.25
CA PHE A 40 41.42 25.12 20.86
C PHE A 40 40.15 25.88 21.23
N ARG A 41 39.08 25.71 20.45
CA ARG A 41 37.79 26.38 20.66
C ARG A 41 36.81 25.40 21.30
N VAL A 42 36.61 25.53 22.61
CA VAL A 42 35.57 24.81 23.34
C VAL A 42 34.32 25.68 23.38
N GLY A 43 33.24 25.25 22.73
CA GLY A 43 31.95 25.93 22.75
C GLY A 43 30.88 25.03 23.35
N VAL A 44 30.08 25.56 24.27
CA VAL A 44 28.88 24.88 24.79
C VAL A 44 27.68 25.59 24.21
N GLN A 45 26.95 24.94 23.31
CA GLN A 45 25.71 25.47 22.74
C GLN A 45 24.52 24.94 23.54
N LEU A 46 23.93 25.79 24.38
CA LEU A 46 22.74 25.47 25.15
C LEU A 46 21.51 25.97 24.39
N ASN A 47 20.70 25.06 23.85
CA ASN A 47 19.43 25.40 23.21
C ASN A 47 18.28 25.05 24.17
N LEU A 48 17.67 26.05 24.81
CA LEU A 48 16.54 25.88 25.71
C LEU A 48 15.32 26.62 25.15
N PRO A 49 14.39 25.94 24.45
CA PRO A 49 13.21 26.58 23.89
C PRO A 49 12.25 26.97 25.03
N LEU A 50 12.11 28.28 25.28
CA LEU A 50 11.31 28.86 26.36
C LEU A 50 9.78 28.65 26.21
N ARG A 51 9.31 28.16 25.05
CA ARG A 51 7.87 27.99 24.77
C ARG A 51 7.59 26.71 24.00
N ASN A 52 7.03 25.72 24.68
CA ASN A 52 6.79 24.36 24.16
C ASN A 52 5.57 24.25 23.21
N ARG A 53 5.14 25.35 22.58
CA ARG A 53 3.95 25.42 21.72
C ARG A 53 4.04 24.48 20.51
N THR A 54 5.26 24.25 20.02
CA THR A 54 5.51 23.34 18.90
C THR A 54 5.34 21.88 19.30
N ALA A 55 5.77 21.49 20.50
CA ALA A 55 5.59 20.11 20.99
C ALA A 55 4.13 19.82 21.35
N GLU A 56 3.41 20.79 21.92
CA GLU A 56 1.95 20.67 22.16
C GLU A 56 1.18 20.52 20.84
N ALA A 57 1.54 21.30 19.80
CA ALA A 57 0.95 21.16 18.48
C ALA A 57 1.29 19.82 17.79
N GLN A 58 2.51 19.30 17.99
CA GLN A 58 2.91 17.98 17.50
C GLN A 58 2.13 16.87 18.20
N TYR A 59 1.97 16.95 19.52
CA TYR A 59 1.16 16.00 20.30
C TYR A 59 -0.31 15.99 19.84
N GLY A 60 -0.91 17.17 19.68
CA GLY A 60 -2.27 17.29 19.14
C GLY A 60 -2.43 16.68 17.74
N ARG A 61 -1.43 16.86 16.86
CA ARG A 61 -1.41 16.20 15.54
C ARG A 61 -1.31 14.69 15.63
N SER A 62 -0.46 14.16 16.52
CA SER A 62 -0.31 12.72 16.72
C SER A 62 -1.60 12.06 17.24
N LEU A 63 -2.37 12.75 18.09
CA LEU A 63 -3.67 12.26 18.55
C LEU A 63 -4.68 12.15 17.40
N VAL A 64 -4.81 13.21 16.59
CA VAL A 64 -5.71 13.22 15.42
C VAL A 64 -5.29 12.18 14.38
N GLU A 65 -3.99 11.98 14.17
CA GLU A 65 -3.48 10.93 13.28
C GLU A 65 -3.83 9.53 13.82
N GLY A 66 -3.75 9.33 15.14
CA GLY A 66 -4.19 8.09 15.79
C GLY A 66 -5.68 7.81 15.58
N GLU A 67 -6.54 8.81 15.77
CA GLU A 67 -7.99 8.70 15.51
C GLU A 67 -8.28 8.39 14.03
N ARG A 68 -7.54 9.03 13.11
CA ARG A 68 -7.65 8.79 11.66
C ARG A 68 -7.28 7.34 11.33
N ILE A 69 -6.19 6.81 11.87
CA ILE A 69 -5.76 5.42 11.67
C ILE A 69 -6.81 4.45 12.23
N ALA A 70 -7.35 4.72 13.42
CA ALA A 70 -8.39 3.90 14.01
C ALA A 70 -9.65 3.85 13.13
N THR A 71 -10.07 5.00 12.60
CA THR A 71 -11.22 5.10 11.69
C THR A 71 -10.97 4.35 10.37
N GLN A 72 -9.78 4.51 9.77
CA GLN A 72 -9.40 3.78 8.55
C GLN A 72 -9.38 2.26 8.77
N ARG A 73 -8.89 1.82 9.93
CA ARG A 73 -8.89 0.41 10.30
C ARG A 73 -10.32 -0.14 10.42
N GLN A 74 -11.21 0.59 11.09
CA GLN A 74 -12.63 0.19 11.19
C GLN A 74 -13.30 0.12 9.81
N GLN A 75 -13.01 1.06 8.91
CA GLN A 75 -13.52 1.03 7.54
C GLN A 75 -13.00 -0.19 6.78
N LEU A 76 -11.71 -0.52 6.90
CA LEU A 76 -11.12 -1.69 6.27
C LEU A 76 -11.74 -3.00 6.80
N GLU A 77 -11.93 -3.12 8.12
CA GLU A 77 -12.58 -4.28 8.74
C GLU A 77 -14.01 -4.49 8.19
N GLN A 78 -14.79 -3.41 8.04
CA GLN A 78 -16.13 -3.47 7.46
C GLN A 78 -16.12 -3.89 5.99
N LEU A 79 -15.17 -3.37 5.20
CA LEU A 79 -15.03 -3.74 3.79
C LEU A 79 -14.68 -5.22 3.63
N ILE A 80 -13.76 -5.74 4.44
CA ILE A 80 -13.40 -7.17 4.44
C ILE A 80 -14.61 -8.02 4.83
N GLN A 81 -15.36 -7.62 5.87
CA GLN A 81 -16.55 -8.35 6.29
C GLN A 81 -17.61 -8.39 5.18
N LEU A 82 -17.82 -7.29 4.46
CA LEU A 82 -18.75 -7.23 3.34
C LEU A 82 -18.29 -8.11 2.19
N ASP A 83 -17.00 -8.09 1.85
CA ASP A 83 -16.42 -8.89 0.77
C ASP A 83 -16.59 -10.39 1.02
N VAL A 84 -16.25 -10.87 2.23
CA VAL A 84 -16.45 -12.27 2.64
C VAL A 84 -17.93 -12.67 2.59
N ARG A 85 -18.82 -11.81 3.09
CA ARG A 85 -20.28 -12.08 3.05
C ARG A 85 -20.79 -12.17 1.62
N ASN A 86 -20.33 -11.29 0.74
CA ASN A 86 -20.71 -11.29 -0.67
C ASN A 86 -20.20 -12.57 -1.37
N ALA A 87 -18.93 -12.92 -1.18
CA ALA A 87 -18.35 -14.13 -1.76
C ALA A 87 -19.10 -15.40 -1.30
N LEU A 88 -19.47 -15.48 -0.01
CA LEU A 88 -20.26 -16.59 0.52
C LEU A 88 -21.65 -16.66 -0.13
N GLN A 89 -22.30 -15.51 -0.33
CA GLN A 89 -23.61 -15.45 -0.97
C GLN A 89 -23.54 -15.86 -2.45
N ILE A 90 -22.46 -15.49 -3.15
CA ILE A 90 -22.19 -15.88 -4.53
C ILE A 90 -22.02 -17.40 -4.62
N VAL A 91 -21.24 -18.03 -3.73
CA VAL A 91 -21.08 -19.50 -3.67
C VAL A 91 -22.44 -20.19 -3.51
N ARG A 92 -23.23 -19.79 -2.51
CA ARG A 92 -24.56 -20.39 -2.26
C ARG A 92 -25.49 -20.27 -3.46
N THR A 93 -25.44 -19.12 -4.14
CA THR A 93 -26.23 -18.88 -5.34
C THR A 93 -25.74 -19.74 -6.51
N ALA A 94 -24.43 -19.89 -6.68
CA ALA A 94 -23.83 -20.77 -7.69
C ALA A 94 -24.17 -22.24 -7.43
N GLU A 95 -24.17 -22.71 -6.19
CA GLU A 95 -24.62 -24.06 -5.82
C GLU A 95 -26.09 -24.28 -6.18
N SER A 96 -26.96 -23.30 -5.90
CA SER A 96 -28.37 -23.38 -6.28
C SER A 96 -28.55 -23.41 -7.80
N ARG A 97 -27.77 -22.62 -8.54
CA ARG A 97 -27.78 -22.62 -10.01
C ARG A 97 -27.31 -23.96 -10.58
N LEU A 98 -26.27 -24.56 -10.02
CA LEU A 98 -25.80 -25.89 -10.42
C LEU A 98 -26.89 -26.94 -10.19
N ARG A 99 -27.53 -26.95 -9.02
CA ARG A 99 -28.64 -27.87 -8.73
C ARG A 99 -29.80 -27.70 -9.72
N ALA A 100 -30.18 -26.46 -10.04
CA ALA A 100 -31.22 -26.18 -11.02
C ALA A 100 -30.83 -26.63 -12.43
N ALA A 101 -29.58 -26.38 -12.84
CA ALA A 101 -29.06 -26.79 -14.14
C ALA A 101 -28.99 -28.33 -14.28
N ALA A 102 -28.56 -29.03 -13.23
CA ALA A 102 -28.54 -30.49 -13.17
C ALA A 102 -29.96 -31.09 -13.29
N ALA A 103 -30.93 -30.52 -12.59
CA ALA A 103 -32.33 -30.92 -12.73
C ALA A 103 -32.87 -30.66 -14.14
N ALA A 104 -32.54 -29.52 -14.76
CA ALA A 104 -32.92 -29.21 -16.14
C ALA A 104 -32.26 -30.16 -17.17
N ARG A 105 -31.01 -30.57 -16.95
CA ARG A 105 -30.35 -31.60 -17.77
C ARG A 105 -31.09 -32.92 -17.65
N GLN A 106 -31.40 -33.36 -16.43
CA GLN A 106 -32.13 -34.61 -16.21
C GLN A 106 -33.50 -34.59 -16.89
N ALA A 107 -34.27 -33.52 -16.72
CA ALA A 107 -35.57 -33.38 -17.38
C ALA A 107 -35.45 -33.41 -18.92
N SER A 108 -34.42 -32.76 -19.47
CA SER A 108 -34.15 -32.78 -20.92
C SER A 108 -33.75 -34.17 -21.42
N GLU A 109 -33.07 -34.95 -20.59
CA GLU A 109 -32.67 -36.33 -20.89
C GLU A 109 -33.89 -37.26 -20.92
N GLU A 110 -34.79 -37.13 -19.95
CA GLU A 110 -36.07 -37.85 -19.91
C GLU A 110 -36.96 -37.48 -21.11
N GLN A 111 -36.99 -36.20 -21.50
CA GLN A 111 -37.74 -35.72 -22.66
C GLN A 111 -37.18 -36.30 -23.96
N TYR A 112 -35.85 -36.29 -24.13
CA TYR A 112 -35.19 -36.90 -25.29
C TYR A 112 -35.47 -38.40 -25.38
N ALA A 113 -35.33 -39.13 -24.27
CA ALA A 113 -35.63 -40.55 -24.23
C ALA A 113 -37.10 -40.85 -24.55
N SER A 114 -38.02 -40.00 -24.08
CA SER A 114 -39.45 -40.13 -24.37
C SER A 114 -39.77 -39.87 -25.83
N GLU A 115 -39.14 -38.86 -26.44
CA GLU A 115 -39.30 -38.55 -27.87
C GLU A 115 -38.74 -39.66 -28.75
N GLN A 116 -37.58 -40.24 -28.38
CA GLN A 116 -37.00 -41.38 -29.08
C GLN A 116 -37.97 -42.58 -29.07
N ARG A 117 -38.55 -42.92 -27.93
CA ARG A 117 -39.54 -44.02 -27.83
C ARG A 117 -40.78 -43.76 -28.71
N LYS A 118 -41.25 -42.51 -28.78
CA LYS A 118 -42.36 -42.15 -29.67
C LYS A 118 -41.98 -42.28 -31.14
N PHE A 119 -40.76 -41.87 -31.51
CA PHE A 119 -40.25 -42.02 -32.87
C PHE A 119 -40.15 -43.49 -33.27
N ASP A 120 -39.61 -44.35 -32.40
CA ASP A 120 -39.51 -45.79 -32.62
C ASP A 120 -40.90 -46.46 -32.78
N ALA A 121 -41.92 -45.91 -32.12
CA ALA A 121 -43.32 -46.31 -32.25
C ALA A 121 -44.06 -45.66 -33.44
N GLY A 122 -43.39 -44.85 -34.26
CA GLY A 122 -43.99 -44.14 -35.39
C GLY A 122 -44.92 -42.96 -35.02
N GLN A 123 -44.86 -42.50 -33.77
CA GLN A 123 -45.70 -41.43 -33.19
C GLN A 123 -44.98 -40.08 -33.09
N SER A 124 -43.74 -39.98 -33.58
CA SER A 124 -42.95 -38.74 -33.61
C SER A 124 -42.17 -38.64 -34.92
N THR A 125 -41.46 -37.53 -35.13
CA THR A 125 -40.65 -37.27 -36.31
C THR A 125 -39.18 -37.12 -35.95
N ILE A 126 -38.28 -37.41 -36.89
CA ILE A 126 -36.83 -37.24 -36.68
C ILE A 126 -36.46 -35.81 -36.31
N PHE A 127 -37.22 -34.82 -36.81
CA PHE A 127 -37.04 -33.41 -36.46
C PHE A 127 -37.24 -33.17 -34.96
N LEU A 128 -38.31 -33.70 -34.37
CA LEU A 128 -38.60 -33.55 -32.95
C LEU A 128 -37.52 -34.23 -32.09
N VAL A 129 -37.04 -35.40 -32.49
CA VAL A 129 -35.94 -36.09 -31.79
C VAL A 129 -34.67 -35.24 -31.79
N LEU A 130 -34.30 -34.66 -32.94
CA LEU A 130 -33.12 -33.80 -33.05
C LEU A 130 -33.28 -32.49 -32.25
N GLU A 131 -34.50 -31.94 -32.20
CA GLU A 131 -34.82 -30.79 -31.36
C GLU A 131 -34.57 -31.12 -29.87
N ARG A 132 -35.08 -32.26 -29.38
CA ARG A 132 -34.84 -32.70 -27.99
C ARG A 132 -33.37 -32.99 -27.72
N GLN A 133 -32.65 -33.57 -28.67
CA GLN A 133 -31.20 -33.80 -28.55
C GLN A 133 -30.44 -32.48 -28.42
N THR A 134 -30.83 -31.46 -29.18
CA THR A 134 -30.24 -30.11 -29.11
C THR A 134 -30.55 -29.44 -27.77
N GLN A 135 -31.77 -29.59 -27.26
CA GLN A 135 -32.17 -29.11 -25.93
C GLN A 135 -31.35 -29.78 -24.82
N LEU A 136 -31.18 -31.11 -24.86
CA LEU A 136 -30.33 -31.86 -23.92
C LEU A 136 -28.87 -31.40 -23.98
N THR A 137 -28.33 -31.19 -25.17
CA THR A 137 -26.95 -30.72 -25.36
C THR A 137 -26.76 -29.33 -24.77
N THR A 138 -27.74 -28.44 -24.97
CA THR A 138 -27.75 -27.10 -24.38
C THR A 138 -27.81 -27.17 -22.85
N ALA A 139 -28.67 -28.02 -22.29
CA ALA A 139 -28.80 -28.22 -20.85
C ALA A 139 -27.50 -28.76 -20.22
N ARG A 140 -26.82 -29.72 -20.88
CA ARG A 140 -25.50 -30.22 -20.48
C ARG A 140 -24.46 -29.10 -20.46
N GLY A 141 -24.46 -28.24 -21.47
CA GLY A 141 -23.57 -27.07 -21.52
C GLY A 141 -23.84 -26.05 -20.40
N LEU A 142 -25.11 -25.84 -20.04
CA LEU A 142 -25.50 -24.98 -18.92
C LEU A 142 -25.07 -25.55 -17.57
N GLU A 143 -25.21 -26.86 -17.35
CA GLU A 143 -24.74 -27.53 -16.13
C GLU A 143 -23.21 -27.41 -15.97
N LEU A 144 -22.45 -27.69 -17.03
CA LEU A 144 -20.99 -27.56 -17.00
C LEU A 144 -20.54 -26.11 -16.70
N ARG A 145 -21.23 -25.13 -17.29
CA ARG A 145 -20.97 -23.72 -16.99
C ARG A 145 -21.27 -23.41 -15.53
N ALA A 146 -22.42 -23.85 -15.01
CA ALA A 146 -22.78 -23.65 -13.61
C ALA A 146 -21.78 -24.30 -12.64
N GLN A 147 -21.24 -25.46 -12.99
CA GLN A 147 -20.18 -26.12 -12.21
C GLN A 147 -18.88 -25.30 -12.21
N THR A 148 -18.51 -24.76 -13.37
CA THR A 148 -17.34 -23.88 -13.50
C THR A 148 -17.51 -22.59 -12.69
N ASP A 149 -18.71 -22.01 -12.73
CA ASP A 149 -19.03 -20.78 -11.98
C ASP A 149 -19.01 -21.02 -10.47
N LEU A 150 -19.47 -22.19 -10.00
CA LEU A 150 -19.34 -22.60 -8.60
C LEU A 150 -17.87 -22.73 -8.18
N ASN A 151 -17.05 -23.38 -8.99
CA ASN A 151 -15.62 -23.53 -8.68
C ASN A 151 -14.90 -22.17 -8.59
N LYS A 152 -15.24 -21.23 -9.48
CA LYS A 152 -14.74 -19.85 -9.42
C LYS A 152 -15.20 -19.14 -8.14
N ALA A 153 -16.49 -19.24 -7.81
CA ALA A 153 -17.03 -18.63 -6.60
C ALA A 153 -16.35 -19.16 -5.33
N ILE A 154 -16.03 -20.45 -5.28
CA ILE A 154 -15.31 -21.07 -4.16
C ILE A 154 -13.88 -20.49 -4.06
N ALA A 155 -13.18 -20.37 -5.19
CA ALA A 155 -11.85 -19.75 -5.23
C ALA A 155 -11.88 -18.28 -4.78
N ASP A 156 -12.90 -17.52 -5.18
CA ASP A 156 -13.09 -16.13 -4.75
C ASP A 156 -13.40 -16.02 -3.24
N LEU A 157 -14.19 -16.95 -2.69
CA LEU A 157 -14.42 -17.01 -1.24
C LEU A 157 -13.15 -17.34 -0.46
N GLN A 158 -12.32 -18.28 -0.95
CA GLN A 158 -11.01 -18.56 -0.37
C GLN A 158 -10.11 -17.33 -0.43
N ARG A 159 -10.20 -16.53 -1.48
CA ARG A 159 -9.50 -15.25 -1.60
C ARG A 159 -9.98 -14.20 -0.60
N ALA A 160 -11.28 -13.97 -0.49
CA ALA A 160 -11.85 -12.98 0.40
C ALA A 160 -11.59 -13.29 1.89
N THR A 161 -11.58 -14.57 2.26
CA THR A 161 -11.35 -15.01 3.66
C THR A 161 -9.90 -14.89 4.13
N GLY A 162 -8.98 -14.37 3.31
CA GLY A 162 -7.56 -14.28 3.66
C GLY A 162 -6.80 -15.61 3.55
N ASN A 163 -7.54 -16.72 3.38
CA ASN A 163 -6.97 -18.02 3.04
C ASN A 163 -6.23 -18.00 1.69
N ALA A 164 -6.44 -17.04 0.78
CA ALA A 164 -5.58 -16.99 -0.41
C ALA A 164 -4.13 -16.64 -0.09
N LEU A 165 -3.84 -15.83 0.93
CA LEU A 165 -2.44 -15.51 1.29
C LEU A 165 -1.81 -16.63 2.11
N GLU A 166 -2.58 -17.29 2.98
CA GLU A 166 -2.15 -18.43 3.78
C GLU A 166 -2.05 -19.73 2.94
N ALA A 167 -3.00 -19.98 2.02
CA ALA A 167 -2.97 -21.11 1.08
C ALA A 167 -1.94 -20.92 -0.05
N ASN A 168 -1.66 -19.68 -0.49
CA ASN A 168 -0.57 -19.40 -1.45
C ASN A 168 0.77 -19.00 -0.79
N HIS A 169 0.89 -19.15 0.54
CA HIS A 169 2.15 -18.91 1.28
C HIS A 169 2.83 -17.55 1.02
N VAL A 170 2.06 -16.48 0.82
CA VAL A 170 2.65 -15.14 0.59
C VAL A 170 2.84 -14.43 1.92
N VAL A 171 4.02 -14.59 2.51
CA VAL A 171 4.44 -13.89 3.73
C VAL A 171 4.84 -12.46 3.36
N VAL A 172 3.97 -11.49 3.67
CA VAL A 172 4.34 -10.07 3.58
C VAL A 172 5.26 -9.75 4.76
N ARG A 173 6.58 -9.82 4.53
CA ARG A 173 7.55 -9.23 5.46
C ARG A 173 7.47 -7.72 5.33
N VAL A 174 6.84 -7.08 6.31
CA VAL A 174 7.00 -5.65 6.54
C VAL A 174 8.40 -5.45 7.12
N ARG A 175 9.20 -4.60 6.47
CA ARG A 175 10.52 -4.15 6.91
C ARG A 175 10.41 -2.82 7.62
#